data_AF-A0A1I3NPC3-F1
#
_entry.id   AF-A0A1I3NPC3-F1
#
_cell.length_a   1.000
_cell.length_b   1.000
_cell.length_c   1.000
_cell.angle_alpha   90.00
_cell.angle_beta   90.00
_cell.angle_gamma   90.00
#
_symmetry.space_group_name_H-M   'P 1'
#
loop_
_entity.id
_entity.type
_entity.pdbx_description
1 polymer ?
#
loop_
_entity_poly.entity_id
_entity_poly.type
_entity_poly.pdbx_seq_one_letter_code
_entity_poly.pdbx_strand_id
1 'polypeptide(L)'
;MMPHSSKESASKSANPKPSMENVLELAVQAFDISTRNAIELSRRTGTPVIIWEDGQTKAITPDEAEQRLNAAIEKRRLAQSKLADES
;
A
#
# COMPACT_ATOMS: atom_id res chain seq x y z
N MET A 1 4.19 -23.67 55.64
CA MET A 1 3.35 -22.58 55.12
C MET A 1 4.10 -21.94 53.97
N MET A 2 3.66 -22.16 52.73
CA MET A 2 4.24 -21.56 51.53
C MET A 2 3.33 -20.41 51.05
N PRO A 3 3.82 -19.19 50.81
CA PRO A 3 3.03 -18.16 50.15
C PRO A 3 3.06 -18.37 48.63
N HIS A 4 1.89 -18.62 48.04
CA HIS A 4 1.68 -18.47 46.61
C HIS A 4 1.67 -16.98 46.26
N SER A 5 2.69 -16.50 45.55
CA SER A 5 2.64 -15.20 44.88
C SER A 5 2.33 -15.41 43.41
N SER A 6 1.05 -15.28 43.07
CA SER A 6 0.60 -14.99 41.70
C SER A 6 1.07 -13.58 41.33
N LYS A 7 2.15 -13.49 40.54
CA LYS A 7 2.44 -12.28 39.78
C LYS A 7 1.89 -12.49 38.37
N GLU A 8 0.64 -12.08 38.19
CA GLU A 8 0.06 -11.78 36.89
C GLU A 8 0.80 -10.57 36.33
N SER A 9 1.85 -10.83 35.55
CA SER A 9 2.58 -9.79 34.82
C SER A 9 1.81 -9.45 33.54
N ALA A 10 0.70 -8.72 33.70
CA ALA A 10 0.04 -8.02 32.61
C ALA A 10 0.88 -6.79 32.22
N SER A 11 2.04 -7.01 31.61
CA SER A 11 2.77 -5.95 30.91
C SER A 11 2.15 -5.76 29.53
N LYS A 12 1.02 -5.04 29.57
CA LYS A 12 0.45 -4.18 28.53
C LYS A 12 1.38 -4.02 27.32
N SER A 13 1.04 -4.72 26.23
CA SER A 13 1.65 -4.53 24.91
C SER A 13 1.52 -3.07 24.50
N ALA A 14 2.56 -2.28 24.76
CA ALA A 14 2.69 -0.94 24.25
C ALA A 14 3.08 -1.05 22.77
N ASN A 15 2.09 -1.36 21.92
CA ASN A 15 2.25 -1.10 20.50
C ASN A 15 2.22 0.43 20.34
N PRO A 16 3.33 1.09 19.98
CA PRO A 16 3.30 2.52 19.71
C PRO A 16 2.29 2.74 18.58
N LYS A 17 1.33 3.65 18.80
CA LYS A 17 0.40 4.04 17.74
C LYS A 17 1.26 4.54 16.57
N PRO A 18 1.10 3.98 15.36
CA PRO A 18 1.89 4.41 14.21
C PRO A 18 1.65 5.91 13.98
N SER A 19 2.72 6.65 13.64
CA SER A 19 2.58 8.03 13.21
C SER A 19 1.67 8.09 11.97
N MET A 20 0.95 9.20 11.78
CA MET A 20 0.11 9.41 10.58
C MET A 20 0.91 9.20 9.28
N GLU A 21 2.18 9.59 9.25
CA GLU A 21 3.08 9.37 8.11
C GLU A 21 3.30 7.88 7.83
N ASN A 22 3.56 7.07 8.86
CA ASN A 22 3.71 5.62 8.70
C ASN A 22 2.41 4.95 8.22
N VAL A 23 1.25 5.44 8.67
CA VAL A 23 -0.05 4.92 8.23
C VAL A 23 -0.28 5.23 6.75
N LEU A 24 0.05 6.44 6.30
CA LEU A 24 -0.08 6.83 4.91
C LEU A 24 0.84 5.99 4.01
N GLU A 25 2.08 5.78 4.41
CA GLU A 25 3.03 4.97 3.66
C GLU A 25 2.55 3.51 3.53
N LEU A 26 2.06 2.92 4.62
CA LEU A 26 1.48 1.57 4.60
C LEU A 26 0.24 1.49 3.72
N ALA A 27 -0.63 2.50 3.75
CA ALA A 27 -1.82 2.55 2.89
C ALA A 27 -1.45 2.62 1.41
N VAL A 28 -0.43 3.41 1.07
CA VAL A 28 0.09 3.52 -0.30
C VAL A 28 0.69 2.18 -0.77
N GLN A 29 1.51 1.53 0.06
CA GLN A 29 2.07 0.21 -0.27
C GLN A 29 0.98 -0.84 -0.44
N ALA A 30 -0.02 -0.84 0.45
CA ALA A 30 -1.18 -1.75 0.34
C ALA A 30 -1.94 -1.52 -0.96
N PHE A 31 -2.16 -0.26 -1.35
CA PHE A 31 -2.83 0.10 -2.61
C PHE A 31 -2.06 -0.42 -3.82
N ASP A 32 -0.73 -0.22 -3.87
CA ASP A 32 0.10 -0.69 -4.98
C ASP A 32 0.05 -2.22 -5.10
N ILE A 33 0.11 -2.95 -3.97
CA ILE A 33 -0.01 -4.42 -3.92
C ILE A 33 -1.39 -4.88 -4.40
N SER A 34 -2.47 -4.28 -3.88
CA SER A 34 -3.83 -4.63 -4.27
C SER A 34 -4.06 -4.39 -5.76
N THR A 35 -3.50 -3.30 -6.31
CA THR A 35 -3.63 -2.98 -7.73
C THR A 35 -2.90 -4.01 -8.60
N ARG A 36 -1.68 -4.43 -8.24
CA ARG A 36 -0.98 -5.51 -8.95
C ARG A 36 -1.77 -6.81 -8.95
N ASN A 37 -2.35 -7.19 -7.81
CA ASN A 37 -3.16 -8.41 -7.72
C ASN A 37 -4.41 -8.35 -8.63
N ALA A 38 -5.04 -7.19 -8.74
CA ALA A 38 -6.18 -6.99 -9.63
C ALA A 38 -5.78 -7.11 -11.11
N ILE A 39 -4.64 -6.53 -11.49
CA ILE A 39 -4.09 -6.64 -12.86
C ILE A 39 -3.77 -8.11 -13.19
N GLU A 40 -3.15 -8.83 -12.28
CA GLU A 40 -2.83 -10.26 -12.48
C GLU A 40 -4.09 -11.12 -12.62
N LEU A 41 -5.13 -10.84 -11.83
CA LEU A 41 -6.43 -11.51 -11.98
C LEU A 41 -7.06 -11.22 -13.35
N SER A 42 -6.99 -9.97 -13.79
CA SER A 42 -7.45 -9.52 -15.11
C SER A 42 -6.71 -10.27 -16.23
N ARG A 43 -5.39 -10.41 -16.12
CA ARG A 43 -4.54 -11.19 -17.04
C ARG A 43 -4.96 -12.67 -17.11
N ARG A 44 -5.20 -13.30 -15.95
CA ARG A 44 -5.59 -14.71 -15.87
C ARG A 44 -6.99 -15.00 -16.41
N THR A 45 -7.91 -14.05 -16.29
CA THR A 45 -9.31 -14.21 -16.71
C THR A 45 -9.56 -13.71 -18.13
N GLY A 46 -8.60 -13.01 -18.75
CA GLY A 46 -8.80 -12.34 -20.04
C GLY A 46 -9.76 -11.15 -19.98
N THR A 47 -10.06 -10.66 -18.78
CA THR A 47 -10.94 -9.50 -18.57
C THR A 47 -10.12 -8.21 -18.68
N PRO A 48 -10.61 -7.13 -19.32
CA PRO A 48 -9.88 -5.85 -19.34
C PRO A 48 -9.86 -5.18 -17.97
N VAL A 49 -8.87 -4.32 -17.74
CA VAL A 49 -8.82 -3.42 -16.57
C VAL A 49 -9.59 -2.16 -16.91
N ILE A 50 -10.50 -1.73 -16.03
CA ILE A 50 -11.23 -0.47 -16.19
C ILE A 50 -10.55 0.60 -15.33
N ILE A 51 -10.12 1.67 -15.96
CA ILE A 51 -9.55 2.85 -15.30
C ILE A 51 -10.51 4.03 -15.41
N TRP A 52 -10.47 4.92 -14.41
CA TRP A 52 -11.13 6.22 -14.47
C TRP A 52 -10.08 7.30 -14.73
N GLU A 53 -10.21 8.00 -15.85
CA GLU A 53 -9.26 9.02 -16.29
C GLU A 53 -10.03 10.11 -17.05
N ASP A 54 -9.72 11.37 -16.76
CA ASP A 54 -10.35 12.55 -17.41
C ASP A 54 -11.89 12.58 -17.32
N GLY A 55 -12.45 12.09 -16.21
CA GLY A 55 -13.90 12.03 -16.01
C GLY A 55 -14.60 10.96 -16.85
N GLN A 56 -13.84 10.03 -17.44
CA GLN A 56 -14.36 8.92 -18.24
C GLN A 56 -13.76 7.59 -17.79
N THR A 57 -14.50 6.51 -18.05
CA THR A 57 -14.00 5.14 -17.89
C THR A 57 -13.34 4.69 -19.19
N LYS A 58 -12.12 4.17 -19.10
CA LYS A 58 -11.41 3.55 -20.23
C LYS A 58 -11.11 2.09 -19.89
N ALA A 59 -11.32 1.20 -20.86
CA ALA A 59 -10.89 -0.20 -20.75
C ALA A 59 -9.49 -0.32 -21.35
N ILE A 60 -8.56 -0.88 -20.60
CA ILE A 60 -7.17 -1.09 -21.01
C ILE A 60 -6.75 -2.55 -20.79
N THR A 61 -5.66 -2.95 -21.44
CA THR A 61 -5.10 -4.29 -21.24
C THR A 61 -4.40 -4.40 -19.89
N PRO A 62 -4.23 -5.62 -19.34
CA PRO A 62 -3.45 -5.84 -18.13
C PRO A 62 -2.01 -5.31 -18.24
N ASP A 63 -1.39 -5.48 -19.42
CA ASP A 63 -0.03 -5.01 -19.69
C ASP A 63 0.07 -3.48 -19.65
N GLU A 64 -0.90 -2.78 -20.25
CA GLU A 64 -0.96 -1.33 -20.21
C GLU A 64 -1.20 -0.82 -18.77
N ALA A 65 -2.08 -1.49 -18.02
CA ALA A 65 -2.34 -1.16 -16.62
C ALA A 65 -1.08 -1.30 -15.76
N GLU A 66 -0.29 -2.36 -15.97
CA GLU A 66 0.96 -2.60 -15.25
C GLU A 66 2.01 -1.53 -15.55
N GLN A 67 2.17 -1.15 -16.82
CA GLN A 67 3.07 -0.07 -17.22
C GLN A 67 2.70 1.26 -16.56
N ARG A 68 1.41 1.60 -16.55
CA ARG A 68 0.91 2.83 -15.91
C ARG A 68 1.13 2.82 -14.40
N LEU A 69 0.92 1.68 -13.73
CA LEU A 69 1.19 1.54 -12.30
C LEU A 69 2.66 1.75 -11.97
N ASN A 70 3.57 1.11 -12.72
CA ASN A 70 5.00 1.26 -12.51
C ASN A 70 5.47 2.71 -12.74
N ALA A 71 4.93 3.38 -13.78
CA ALA A 71 5.20 4.80 -14.01
C ALA A 71 4.71 5.69 -12.85
N ALA A 72 3.56 5.38 -12.25
CA ALA A 72 3.03 6.11 -11.10
C ALA A 72 3.90 5.92 -9.84
N ILE A 73 4.37 4.69 -9.59
CA ILE A 73 5.27 4.37 -8.48
C ILE A 73 6.60 5.12 -8.62
N GLU A 74 7.22 5.07 -9.81
CA GLU A 74 8.48 5.79 -10.07
C GLU A 74 8.31 7.30 -9.94
N LYS A 75 7.22 7.86 -10.49
CA LYS A 75 6.91 9.29 -10.34
C LYS A 75 6.79 9.69 -8.87
N ARG A 76 6.13 8.87 -8.05
CA ARG A 76 5.99 9.10 -6.60
C ARG A 76 7.35 9.05 -5.90
N ARG A 77 8.18 8.05 -6.22
CA ARG A 77 9.53 7.89 -5.67
C ARG A 77 10.42 9.09 -5.99
N LEU A 78 10.39 9.57 -7.24
CA LEU A 78 11.15 10.75 -7.65
C LEU A 78 10.67 12.03 -6.96
N ALA A 79 9.35 12.19 -6.76
CA ALA A 79 8.80 13.32 -6.01
C ALA A 79 9.30 13.32 -4.56
N GLN A 80 9.29 12.16 -3.89
CA GLN A 80 9.80 12.03 -2.52
C GLN A 80 11.30 12.32 -2.42
N SER A 81 12.10 11.90 -3.41
CA SER A 81 13.54 12.21 -3.46
C SER A 81 13.81 13.71 -3.58
N LYS A 82 13.05 14.42 -4.43
CA LYS A 82 13.24 15.88 -4.63
C LYS A 82 12.89 16.70 -3.38
N LEU A 83 11.84 16.30 -2.66
CA LEU A 83 11.46 16.92 -1.39
C LEU A 83 12.54 16.74 -0.30
N ALA A 84 13.29 15.65 -0.35
CA ALA A 84 14.38 15.38 0.60
C ALA A 84 15.67 16.16 0.29
N ASP A 85 15.92 16.53 -0.97
CA ASP A 85 17.08 17.36 -1.37
C ASP A 85 16.86 18.87 -1.13
N GLU A 86 15.61 19.33 -0.97
CA GLU A 86 15.25 20.74 -0.72
C GLU A 86 15.02 21.07 0.77
N SER A 87 15.15 20.09 1.69
CA SER A 87 14.99 20.24 3.15
C SER A 87 16.31 20.19 3.90
#